data_AF-A0A931T195-F1
#
_entry.id   AF-A0A931T195-F1
#
_cell.length_a   1.000
_cell.length_b   1.000
_cell.length_c   1.000
_cell.angle_alpha   90.00
_cell.angle_beta   90.00
_cell.angle_gamma   90.00
#
_symmetry.space_group_name_H-M   'P 1'
#
loop_
_entity.id
_entity.type
_entity.pdbx_description
1 polymer ?
#
loop_
_entity_poly.entity_id
_entity_poly.type
_entity_poly.pdbx_seq_one_letter_code
_entity_poly.pdbx_strand_id
1 'polypeptide(L)'
;MNVSVVIAALDEAKTVADVVRAARRCRRVHEIIVVSDGSRDRTGAVARQAGADVIELPRNVGKAGAVMAGVERAAGDIVVLLDADLIGLRSEHVDELLHPVLDDGIDMVIGVFNRDLVQNVLPSFSGQRAIPRFHLLRHPELRDKGFGLERTLAAIARRERWRVRRIELPGVSHRLKEEKYGLVPGYRAKLKAAEDLVRNVRPRRSRRTGGTVLIGLVTIYGLMELFVAQTAAKDLALMPAPAGGDRILLIAAHNDDELLAAGGYLAAAREAGSAVAVVILTNGDANRFSAALLGRRLRPAANAFIREGQLRQRESTAALGRLGFTSNQIFFLGFPDRGLKALRASHWSRATPYTSPFTRADAPPYQGIFRASARYTGEDLVDALTDIITAFRPTVLLTHSVLDSHADHQATSEFVSLALDRAAQAGAVPPRRFGYVIHADDFPRPLRYAPQAFLSPPPSLRDEARWLSFPLTPAAVSLKGEAMRLYRTQFHSPYLRLLLSGFLRRNELFIEESTPSRQ
;
A
#
# COMPACT_ATOMS: atom_id res chain seq x y z
N MET A 1 -5.24 36.65 2.34
CA MET A 1 -5.60 35.68 1.29
C MET A 1 -7.01 35.19 1.56
N ASN A 2 -7.86 35.19 0.54
CA ASN A 2 -9.23 34.68 0.65
C ASN A 2 -9.25 33.16 0.44
N VAL A 3 -10.19 32.47 1.10
CA VAL A 3 -10.31 31.01 1.04
C VAL A 3 -11.67 30.61 0.52
N SER A 4 -11.68 29.78 -0.53
CA SER A 4 -12.88 29.13 -1.05
C SER A 4 -12.83 27.64 -0.74
N VAL A 5 -13.92 27.08 -0.23
CA VAL A 5 -14.11 25.63 -0.09
C VAL A 5 -14.89 25.14 -1.30
N VAL A 6 -14.37 24.15 -2.01
CA VAL A 6 -15.03 23.51 -3.16
C VAL A 6 -15.36 22.07 -2.81
N ILE A 7 -16.65 21.73 -2.94
CA ILE A 7 -17.19 20.41 -2.60
C ILE A 7 -17.87 19.83 -3.83
N ALA A 8 -17.32 18.77 -4.42
CA ALA A 8 -17.99 18.04 -5.49
C ALA A 8 -18.99 17.03 -4.89
N ALA A 9 -20.23 17.03 -5.38
CA ALA A 9 -21.30 16.21 -4.83
C ALA A 9 -22.11 15.51 -5.92
N LEU A 10 -22.43 14.23 -5.71
CA LEU A 10 -23.31 13.43 -6.57
C LEU A 10 -24.20 12.53 -5.71
N ASP A 11 -25.49 12.85 -5.66
CA ASP A 11 -26.48 12.10 -4.86
C ASP A 11 -26.05 11.97 -3.37
N GLU A 12 -25.68 13.10 -2.75
CA GLU A 12 -25.16 13.22 -1.36
C GLU A 12 -26.05 14.06 -0.44
N ALA A 13 -27.37 14.10 -0.67
CA ALA A 13 -28.30 14.89 0.15
C ALA A 13 -28.26 14.54 1.65
N LYS A 14 -27.76 13.35 2.02
CA LYS A 14 -27.70 12.87 3.40
C LYS A 14 -26.52 13.44 4.21
N THR A 15 -25.46 13.89 3.56
CA THR A 15 -24.18 14.22 4.22
C THR A 15 -23.68 15.62 3.87
N VAL A 16 -24.00 16.13 2.67
CA VAL A 16 -23.46 17.41 2.17
C VAL A 16 -23.73 18.59 3.11
N ALA A 17 -24.88 18.60 3.81
CA ALA A 17 -25.21 19.67 4.75
C ALA A 17 -24.22 19.77 5.92
N ASP A 18 -23.77 18.64 6.46
CA ASP A 18 -22.88 18.63 7.60
C ASP A 18 -21.47 19.06 7.21
N VAL A 19 -21.01 18.66 6.02
CA VAL A 19 -19.74 19.13 5.44
C VAL A 19 -19.77 20.65 5.23
N VAL A 20 -20.85 21.18 4.63
CA VAL A 20 -21.01 22.63 4.43
C VAL A 20 -21.03 23.37 5.76
N ARG A 21 -21.78 22.88 6.76
CA ARG A 21 -21.82 23.51 8.10
C ARG A 21 -20.47 23.50 8.79
N ALA A 22 -19.70 22.40 8.68
CA ALA A 22 -18.37 22.31 9.26
C ALA A 22 -17.41 23.32 8.61
N ALA A 23 -17.40 23.39 7.27
CA ALA A 23 -16.63 24.39 6.52
C ALA A 23 -17.02 25.82 6.89
N ARG A 24 -18.32 26.11 7.02
CA ARG A 24 -18.85 27.44 7.35
C ARG A 24 -18.48 27.92 8.76
N ARG A 25 -18.28 26.99 9.70
CA ARG A 25 -17.85 27.32 11.07
C ARG A 25 -16.37 27.70 11.16
N CYS A 26 -15.57 27.38 10.13
CA CYS A 26 -14.17 27.80 10.09
C CYS A 26 -14.08 29.29 9.73
N ARG A 27 -13.54 30.11 10.65
CA ARG A 27 -13.46 31.57 10.50
C ARG A 27 -12.63 32.03 9.30
N ARG A 28 -11.69 31.19 8.85
CA ARG A 28 -10.82 31.50 7.71
C ARG A 28 -11.49 31.22 6.35
N VAL A 29 -12.66 30.57 6.33
CA VAL A 29 -13.40 30.27 5.09
C VAL A 29 -14.30 31.45 4.72
N HIS A 30 -14.18 31.93 3.49
CA HIS A 30 -14.90 33.11 3.00
C HIS A 30 -16.00 32.73 2.01
N GLU A 31 -15.82 31.63 1.29
CA GLU A 31 -16.74 31.16 0.25
C GLU A 31 -16.85 29.63 0.33
N ILE A 32 -18.05 29.09 0.11
CA ILE A 32 -18.28 27.64 0.03
C ILE A 32 -19.09 27.38 -1.23
N ILE A 33 -18.50 26.65 -2.16
CA ILE A 33 -19.09 26.26 -3.43
C ILE A 33 -19.32 24.75 -3.41
N VAL A 34 -20.57 24.34 -3.53
CA VAL A 34 -20.93 22.94 -3.78
C VAL A 34 -21.26 22.79 -5.25
N VAL A 35 -20.59 21.87 -5.93
CA VAL A 35 -20.88 21.52 -7.32
C VAL A 35 -21.68 20.23 -7.34
N SER A 36 -22.98 20.35 -7.59
CA SER A 36 -23.89 19.22 -7.77
C SER A 36 -23.74 18.67 -9.18
N ASP A 37 -23.00 17.56 -9.30
CA ASP A 37 -22.55 16.97 -10.55
C ASP A 37 -23.63 16.11 -11.24
N GLY A 38 -24.77 16.71 -11.57
CA GLY A 38 -25.92 15.99 -12.12
C GLY A 38 -26.62 15.07 -11.11
N SER A 39 -26.69 15.49 -9.84
CA SER A 39 -27.45 14.78 -8.80
C SER A 39 -28.94 14.69 -9.17
N ARG A 40 -29.57 13.58 -8.81
CA ARG A 40 -31.01 13.29 -9.01
C ARG A 40 -31.81 13.38 -7.73
N ASP A 41 -31.13 13.46 -6.59
CA ASP A 41 -31.74 13.69 -5.29
C ASP A 41 -31.75 15.20 -4.93
N ARG A 42 -32.02 15.51 -3.66
CA ARG A 42 -32.09 16.88 -3.15
C ARG A 42 -30.72 17.49 -2.79
N THR A 43 -29.59 16.96 -3.28
CA THR A 43 -28.23 17.41 -2.90
C THR A 43 -28.06 18.91 -3.05
N GLY A 44 -28.38 19.48 -4.21
CA GLY A 44 -28.23 20.91 -4.46
C GLY A 44 -29.09 21.77 -3.53
N ALA A 45 -30.35 21.38 -3.31
CA ALA A 45 -31.25 22.09 -2.40
C ALA A 45 -30.76 22.05 -0.93
N VAL A 46 -30.30 20.89 -0.47
CA VAL A 46 -29.77 20.69 0.88
C VAL A 46 -28.49 21.49 1.09
N ALA A 47 -27.60 21.53 0.10
CA ALA A 47 -26.39 22.33 0.13
C ALA A 47 -26.68 23.85 0.22
N ARG A 48 -27.63 24.37 -0.58
CA ARG A 48 -28.07 25.78 -0.50
C ARG A 48 -28.63 26.11 0.88
N GLN A 49 -29.47 25.23 1.42
CA GLN A 49 -30.06 25.43 2.75
C GLN A 49 -29.01 25.42 3.87
N ALA A 50 -27.92 24.65 3.72
CA ALA A 50 -26.78 24.69 4.63
C ALA A 50 -25.92 25.95 4.47
N GLY A 51 -26.11 26.71 3.40
CA GLY A 51 -25.49 28.00 3.14
C GLY A 51 -24.27 27.96 2.23
N ALA A 52 -24.20 26.99 1.32
CA ALA A 52 -23.25 27.01 0.21
C ALA A 52 -23.86 27.67 -1.03
N ASP A 53 -23.01 28.30 -1.83
CA ASP A 53 -23.32 28.59 -3.22
C ASP A 53 -23.30 27.29 -4.00
N VAL A 54 -24.32 27.05 -4.84
CA VAL A 54 -24.47 25.77 -5.54
C VAL A 54 -24.44 25.94 -7.03
N ILE A 55 -23.48 25.27 -7.67
CA ILE A 55 -23.40 25.08 -9.12
C ILE A 55 -24.10 23.75 -9.44
N GLU A 56 -25.19 23.81 -10.19
CA GLU A 56 -25.87 22.61 -10.69
C GLU A 56 -25.42 22.32 -12.12
N LEU A 57 -24.76 21.18 -12.30
CA LEU A 57 -24.40 20.71 -13.62
C LEU A 57 -25.56 19.88 -14.20
N PRO A 58 -25.97 20.14 -15.46
CA PRO A 58 -27.15 19.49 -16.05
C PRO A 58 -26.95 17.98 -16.27
N ARG A 59 -25.70 17.51 -16.24
CA ARG A 59 -25.32 16.12 -16.33
C ARG A 59 -24.06 15.89 -15.52
N ASN A 60 -23.86 14.65 -15.10
CA ASN A 60 -22.63 14.22 -14.44
C ASN A 60 -21.45 14.30 -15.43
N VAL A 61 -20.42 15.07 -15.05
CA VAL A 61 -19.15 15.25 -15.77
C VAL A 61 -17.96 14.62 -15.04
N GLY A 62 -18.20 14.01 -13.87
CA GLY A 62 -17.19 13.35 -13.05
C GLY A 62 -16.54 14.28 -12.03
N LYS A 63 -15.97 13.69 -10.97
CA LYS A 63 -15.42 14.40 -9.81
C LYS A 63 -14.44 15.52 -10.22
N ALA A 64 -13.46 15.21 -11.07
CA ALA A 64 -12.48 16.21 -11.50
C ALA A 64 -13.12 17.39 -12.26
N GLY A 65 -14.09 17.11 -13.14
CA GLY A 65 -14.81 18.14 -13.88
C GLY A 65 -15.65 19.03 -12.95
N ALA A 66 -16.31 18.43 -11.96
CA ALA A 66 -17.07 19.15 -10.95
C ALA A 66 -16.17 20.01 -10.04
N VAL A 67 -15.04 19.47 -9.58
CA VAL A 67 -14.04 20.23 -8.82
C VAL A 67 -13.54 21.41 -9.62
N MET A 68 -13.14 21.21 -10.89
CA MET A 68 -12.61 22.30 -11.71
C MET A 68 -13.66 23.37 -12.02
N ALA A 69 -14.92 23.00 -12.22
CA ALA A 69 -16.01 23.98 -12.35
C ALA A 69 -16.16 24.84 -11.07
N GLY A 70 -16.00 24.24 -9.90
CA GLY A 70 -15.98 24.96 -8.63
C GLY A 70 -14.75 25.85 -8.47
N VAL A 71 -13.56 25.35 -8.81
CA VAL A 71 -12.29 26.10 -8.77
C VAL A 71 -12.31 27.32 -9.69
N GLU A 72 -12.88 27.19 -10.88
CA GLU A 72 -13.02 28.30 -11.83
C GLU A 72 -13.93 29.40 -11.30
N ARG A 73 -15.03 29.01 -10.63
CA ARG A 73 -15.96 29.95 -10.00
C ARG A 73 -15.44 30.52 -8.68
N ALA A 74 -14.52 29.83 -8.00
CA ALA A 74 -13.97 30.26 -6.72
C ALA A 74 -13.26 31.62 -6.83
N ALA A 75 -13.50 32.50 -5.85
CA ALA A 75 -12.86 33.81 -5.76
C ALA A 75 -11.63 33.81 -4.82
N GLY A 76 -11.46 32.77 -4.01
CA GLY A 76 -10.37 32.63 -3.05
C GLY A 76 -9.00 32.40 -3.70
N ASP A 77 -7.96 32.95 -3.08
CA ASP A 77 -6.56 32.71 -3.44
C ASP A 77 -6.15 31.26 -3.11
N ILE A 78 -6.81 30.66 -2.10
CA ILE A 78 -6.62 29.27 -1.68
C ILE A 78 -7.95 28.53 -1.84
N VAL A 79 -7.88 27.32 -2.38
CA VAL A 79 -9.00 26.40 -2.49
C VAL A 79 -8.81 25.24 -1.53
N VAL A 80 -9.82 24.98 -0.70
CA VAL A 80 -9.95 23.74 0.07
C VAL A 80 -10.90 22.80 -0.67
N LEU A 81 -10.40 21.67 -1.12
CA LEU A 81 -11.19 20.57 -1.68
C LEU A 81 -11.69 19.69 -0.54
N LEU A 82 -13.00 19.42 -0.50
CA LEU A 82 -13.59 18.46 0.42
C LEU A 82 -14.54 17.51 -0.34
N ASP A 83 -14.73 16.31 0.22
CA ASP A 83 -15.73 15.38 -0.29
C ASP A 83 -17.09 15.65 0.39
N ALA A 84 -18.18 15.37 -0.32
CA ALA A 84 -19.53 15.62 0.18
C ALA A 84 -20.07 14.53 1.14
N ASP A 85 -19.34 13.43 1.34
CA ASP A 85 -19.72 12.25 2.12
C ASP A 85 -18.91 12.07 3.42
N LEU A 86 -18.25 13.14 3.87
CA LEU A 86 -17.47 13.14 5.10
C LEU A 86 -18.38 13.10 6.34
N ILE A 87 -18.05 12.21 7.27
CA ILE A 87 -18.67 12.03 8.57
C ILE A 87 -17.67 12.49 9.64
N GLY A 88 -18.11 13.31 10.59
CA GLY A 88 -17.26 13.78 11.71
C GLY A 88 -16.32 14.93 11.35
N LEU A 89 -16.45 15.54 10.17
CA LEU A 89 -15.73 16.77 9.82
C LEU A 89 -16.15 17.92 10.75
N ARG A 90 -15.18 18.68 11.24
CA ARG A 90 -15.37 19.85 12.12
C ARG A 90 -14.58 21.04 11.57
N SER A 91 -14.88 22.24 12.06
CA SER A 91 -14.19 23.47 11.66
C SER A 91 -12.68 23.41 11.88
N GLU A 92 -12.24 22.76 12.96
CA GLU A 92 -10.83 22.65 13.32
C GLU A 92 -10.04 21.88 12.26
N HIS A 93 -10.63 20.83 11.68
CA HIS A 93 -10.00 20.07 10.60
C HIS A 93 -9.81 20.91 9.32
N VAL A 94 -10.75 21.81 9.04
CA VAL A 94 -10.63 22.73 7.89
C VAL A 94 -9.55 23.77 8.16
N ASP A 95 -9.44 24.25 9.40
CA ASP A 95 -8.38 25.18 9.82
C ASP A 95 -6.99 24.51 9.79
N GLU A 96 -6.88 23.24 10.21
CA GLU A 96 -5.64 22.46 10.14
C GLU A 96 -5.17 22.26 8.68
N LEU A 97 -6.09 22.07 7.73
CA LEU A 97 -5.75 22.02 6.30
C LEU A 97 -5.20 23.37 5.79
N LEU A 98 -5.71 24.48 6.33
CA LEU A 98 -5.41 25.82 5.86
C LEU A 98 -4.12 26.40 6.43
N HIS A 99 -3.85 26.20 7.72
CA HIS A 99 -2.73 26.82 8.41
C HIS A 99 -1.39 26.64 7.66
N PRO A 100 -0.98 25.44 7.21
CA PRO A 100 0.32 25.30 6.57
C PRO A 100 0.40 26.02 5.21
N VAL A 101 -0.71 26.13 4.48
CA VAL A 101 -0.73 26.84 3.18
C VAL A 101 -0.69 28.34 3.38
N LEU A 102 -1.42 28.86 4.38
CA LEU A 102 -1.49 30.29 4.68
C LEU A 102 -0.24 30.81 5.37
N ASP A 103 0.26 30.06 6.35
CA ASP A 103 1.17 30.59 7.37
C ASP A 103 2.60 29.98 7.24
N ASP A 104 2.74 28.75 6.71
CA ASP A 104 4.04 28.04 6.61
C ASP A 104 4.63 28.01 5.18
N GLY A 105 3.94 28.61 4.20
CA GLY A 105 4.32 28.56 2.79
C GLY A 105 4.26 27.17 2.17
N ILE A 106 3.39 26.27 2.64
CA ILE A 106 3.21 24.95 2.02
C ILE A 106 2.37 25.07 0.75
N ASP A 107 2.81 24.47 -0.36
CA ASP A 107 2.15 24.59 -1.65
C ASP A 107 0.92 23.66 -1.77
N MET A 108 0.87 22.57 -1.00
CA MET A 108 -0.32 21.72 -0.86
C MET A 108 -0.36 20.98 0.48
N VAL A 109 -1.51 21.00 1.14
CA VAL A 109 -1.79 20.14 2.31
C VAL A 109 -2.76 19.04 1.92
N ILE A 110 -2.52 17.82 2.39
CA ILE A 110 -3.41 16.67 2.21
C ILE A 110 -3.86 16.18 3.59
N GLY A 111 -5.17 16.17 3.82
CA GLY A 111 -5.78 15.58 5.02
C GLY A 111 -5.97 14.08 4.85
N VAL A 112 -5.60 13.27 5.83
CA VAL A 112 -5.80 11.81 5.80
C VAL A 112 -6.60 11.35 7.02
N PHE A 113 -7.43 10.32 6.87
CA PHE A 113 -8.25 9.79 7.95
C PHE A 113 -7.58 8.61 8.64
N ASN A 114 -7.46 8.66 9.95
CA ASN A 114 -6.89 7.56 10.72
C ASN A 114 -7.98 6.50 11.01
N ARG A 115 -8.30 5.68 9.99
CA ARG A 115 -8.98 4.36 10.07
C ARG A 115 -9.24 3.67 8.73
N ASP A 116 -8.78 4.22 7.60
CA ASP A 116 -8.76 3.49 6.34
C ASP A 116 -7.40 2.82 6.13
N LEU A 117 -7.37 1.49 6.28
CA LEU A 117 -6.21 0.67 5.94
C LEU A 117 -5.73 0.91 4.49
N VAL A 118 -6.63 1.34 3.59
CA VAL A 118 -6.31 1.61 2.18
C VAL A 118 -5.56 2.94 2.01
N GLN A 119 -5.88 3.99 2.78
CA GLN A 119 -5.25 5.30 2.61
C GLN A 119 -3.90 5.42 3.33
N ASN A 120 -3.69 4.63 4.39
CA ASN A 120 -2.36 4.50 5.02
C ASN A 120 -1.35 3.77 4.12
N VAL A 121 -1.84 2.95 3.17
CA VAL A 121 -1.03 2.24 2.17
C VAL A 121 -0.95 3.02 0.85
N LEU A 122 -1.99 3.83 0.52
CA LEU A 122 -2.07 4.66 -0.69
C LEU A 122 -2.60 6.08 -0.37
N PRO A 123 -1.77 6.99 0.20
CA PRO A 123 -2.20 8.33 0.62
C PRO A 123 -2.58 9.28 -0.54
N SER A 124 -2.36 8.86 -1.79
CA SER A 124 -2.64 9.63 -3.00
C SER A 124 -4.12 9.73 -3.36
N PHE A 125 -5.03 9.16 -2.56
CA PHE A 125 -6.48 9.10 -2.84
C PHE A 125 -7.36 9.93 -1.90
N SER A 126 -6.79 10.67 -0.94
CA SER A 126 -7.59 11.60 -0.15
C SER A 126 -8.03 12.81 -0.99
N GLY A 127 -9.34 13.07 -0.96
CA GLY A 127 -9.97 14.23 -1.59
C GLY A 127 -9.83 15.53 -0.79
N GLN A 128 -9.34 15.47 0.45
CA GLN A 128 -9.27 16.61 1.37
C GLN A 128 -7.94 17.33 1.19
N ARG A 129 -7.95 18.50 0.56
CA ARG A 129 -6.72 19.22 0.23
C ARG A 129 -6.88 20.73 0.35
N ALA A 130 -5.84 21.43 0.77
CA ALA A 130 -5.74 22.88 0.64
C ALA A 130 -4.61 23.21 -0.35
N ILE A 131 -4.92 24.01 -1.37
CA ILE A 131 -4.02 24.30 -2.49
C ILE A 131 -4.25 25.76 -2.94
N PRO A 132 -3.21 26.56 -3.18
CA PRO A 132 -3.35 27.84 -3.86
C PRO A 132 -4.07 27.68 -5.20
N ARG A 133 -5.10 28.51 -5.45
CA ARG A 133 -5.98 28.42 -6.61
C ARG A 133 -5.21 28.47 -7.93
N PHE A 134 -4.14 29.27 -7.99
CA PHE A 134 -3.32 29.40 -9.21
C PHE A 134 -2.69 28.07 -9.65
N HIS A 135 -2.32 27.20 -8.70
CA HIS A 135 -1.78 25.88 -9.02
C HIS A 135 -2.83 25.00 -9.71
N LEU A 136 -4.10 25.08 -9.30
CA LEU A 136 -5.17 24.32 -9.94
C LEU A 136 -5.50 24.86 -11.35
N LEU A 137 -5.55 26.17 -11.52
CA LEU A 137 -5.90 26.81 -12.81
C LEU A 137 -4.83 26.64 -13.89
N ARG A 138 -3.55 26.53 -13.50
CA ARG A 138 -2.45 26.29 -14.45
C ARG A 138 -2.46 24.89 -15.07
N HIS A 139 -3.32 24.00 -14.55
CA HIS A 139 -3.46 22.63 -15.02
C HIS A 139 -4.90 22.33 -15.49
N PRO A 140 -5.36 22.91 -16.62
CA PRO A 140 -6.68 22.64 -17.15
C PRO A 140 -6.89 21.15 -17.49
N GLU A 141 -5.81 20.39 -17.71
CA GLU A 141 -5.84 18.94 -17.91
C GLU A 141 -6.43 18.17 -16.73
N LEU A 142 -6.53 18.78 -15.54
CA LEU A 142 -7.18 18.19 -14.38
C LEU A 142 -8.67 17.91 -14.63
N ARG A 143 -9.35 18.74 -15.45
CA ARG A 143 -10.80 18.66 -15.69
C ARG A 143 -11.24 17.29 -16.21
N ASP A 144 -10.42 16.67 -17.05
CA ASP A 144 -10.79 15.44 -17.77
C ASP A 144 -10.35 14.15 -17.04
N LYS A 145 -9.91 14.25 -15.78
CA LYS A 145 -9.35 13.11 -15.03
C LYS A 145 -10.36 12.29 -14.24
N GLY A 146 -11.63 12.68 -14.18
CA GLY A 146 -12.68 11.92 -13.48
C GLY A 146 -12.29 11.60 -12.03
N PHE A 147 -12.14 10.31 -11.68
CA PHE A 147 -11.68 9.86 -10.35
C PHE A 147 -10.15 9.81 -10.18
N GLY A 148 -9.38 10.22 -11.19
CA GLY A 148 -7.92 10.29 -11.19
C GLY A 148 -7.35 11.67 -10.82
N LEU A 149 -8.19 12.59 -10.34
CA LEU A 149 -7.80 13.96 -9.96
C LEU A 149 -6.65 13.96 -8.95
N GLU A 150 -6.81 13.19 -7.86
CA GLU A 150 -5.90 13.14 -6.72
C GLU A 150 -4.53 12.59 -7.09
N ARG A 151 -4.50 11.58 -7.97
CA ARG A 151 -3.27 11.00 -8.55
C ARG A 151 -2.57 11.98 -9.47
N THR A 152 -3.34 12.69 -10.29
CA THR A 152 -2.80 13.66 -11.25
C THR A 152 -2.21 14.86 -10.51
N LEU A 153 -2.90 15.38 -9.48
CA LEU A 153 -2.36 16.41 -8.59
C LEU A 153 -1.08 15.95 -7.87
N ALA A 154 -1.03 14.70 -7.41
CA ALA A 154 0.19 14.16 -6.80
C ALA A 154 1.35 14.02 -7.80
N ALA A 155 1.07 13.71 -9.08
CA ALA A 155 2.07 13.67 -10.13
C ALA A 155 2.58 15.08 -10.49
N ILE A 156 1.68 16.06 -10.61
CA ILE A 156 2.02 17.47 -10.85
C ILE A 156 2.87 18.01 -9.69
N ALA A 157 2.44 17.82 -8.44
CA ALA A 157 3.17 18.28 -7.27
C ALA A 157 4.60 17.73 -7.21
N ARG A 158 4.82 16.46 -7.61
CA ARG A 158 6.16 15.88 -7.72
C ARG A 158 6.96 16.49 -8.87
N ARG A 159 6.36 16.60 -10.06
CA ARG A 159 7.00 17.18 -11.25
C ARG A 159 7.45 18.62 -11.02
N GLU A 160 6.65 19.39 -10.29
CA GLU A 160 6.89 20.81 -10.02
C GLU A 160 7.51 21.08 -8.65
N ARG A 161 7.87 20.02 -7.91
CA ARG A 161 8.55 20.08 -6.60
C ARG A 161 7.82 20.94 -5.57
N TRP A 162 6.50 20.85 -5.53
CA TRP A 162 5.68 21.51 -4.52
C TRP A 162 6.03 20.99 -3.12
N ARG A 163 6.05 21.88 -2.13
CA ARG A 163 6.13 21.51 -0.71
C ARG A 163 4.78 20.95 -0.31
N VAL A 164 4.73 19.63 -0.08
CA VAL A 164 3.49 18.94 0.27
C VAL A 164 3.55 18.47 1.73
N ARG A 165 2.56 18.88 2.53
CA ARG A 165 2.41 18.42 3.92
C ARG A 165 1.20 17.50 4.06
N ARG A 166 1.33 16.47 4.89
CA ARG A 166 0.22 15.58 5.25
C ARG A 166 -0.16 15.81 6.70
N ILE A 167 -1.46 15.82 6.96
CA ILE A 167 -2.01 15.97 8.31
C ILE A 167 -3.09 14.91 8.54
N GLU A 168 -3.18 14.40 9.77
CA GLU A 168 -4.27 13.51 10.15
C GLU A 168 -5.50 14.33 10.55
N LEU A 169 -6.68 13.92 10.10
CA LEU A 169 -7.96 14.52 10.50
C LEU A 169 -8.70 13.58 11.47
N PRO A 170 -8.48 13.70 12.79
CA PRO A 170 -8.95 12.73 13.77
C PRO A 170 -10.48 12.69 13.91
N GLY A 171 -11.03 11.49 13.80
CA GLY A 171 -12.47 11.24 13.94
C GLY A 171 -13.28 11.62 12.69
N VAL A 172 -12.63 11.94 11.57
CA VAL A 172 -13.30 12.04 10.27
C VAL A 172 -13.23 10.69 9.56
N SER A 173 -14.35 10.29 8.94
CA SER A 173 -14.45 9.12 8.06
C SER A 173 -15.31 9.46 6.85
N HIS A 174 -15.46 8.54 5.89
CA HIS A 174 -16.45 8.65 4.83
C HIS A 174 -17.58 7.65 5.02
N ARG A 175 -18.68 7.82 4.30
CA ARG A 175 -19.71 6.78 4.18
C ARG A 175 -19.25 5.70 3.18
N LEU A 176 -19.21 4.43 3.61
CA LEU A 176 -18.79 3.33 2.73
C LEU A 176 -19.77 3.16 1.56
N LYS A 177 -19.24 2.95 0.35
CA LYS A 177 -20.04 2.86 -0.89
C LYS A 177 -21.05 1.72 -0.89
N GLU A 178 -20.84 0.68 -0.08
CA GLU A 178 -21.79 -0.42 0.13
C GLU A 178 -23.06 0.02 0.90
N GLU A 179 -22.95 1.01 1.78
CA GLU A 179 -24.09 1.60 2.52
C GLU A 179 -24.85 2.67 1.72
N LYS A 180 -24.23 3.22 0.67
CA LYS A 180 -24.82 4.28 -0.16
C LYS A 180 -25.80 3.76 -1.21
N TYR A 181 -25.54 2.59 -1.78
CA TYR A 181 -26.26 2.10 -2.96
C TYR A 181 -26.84 0.70 -2.82
N GLY A 182 -26.47 -0.08 -1.80
CA GLY A 182 -26.66 -1.52 -1.80
C GLY A 182 -25.73 -2.24 -2.80
N LEU A 183 -25.56 -3.55 -2.64
CA LEU A 183 -24.58 -4.37 -3.38
C LEU A 183 -24.69 -4.23 -4.92
N VAL A 184 -25.91 -4.14 -5.46
CA VAL A 184 -26.16 -4.17 -6.91
C VAL A 184 -25.97 -2.80 -7.58
N PRO A 185 -26.48 -1.67 -7.04
CA PRO A 185 -26.25 -0.36 -7.63
C PRO A 185 -24.83 0.21 -7.36
N GLY A 186 -24.16 -0.21 -6.27
CA GLY A 186 -22.74 0.11 -6.04
C GLY A 186 -21.81 -0.53 -7.06
N TYR A 187 -22.17 -1.72 -7.54
CA TYR A 187 -21.51 -2.39 -8.68
C TYR A 187 -21.77 -1.65 -10.00
N ARG A 188 -22.97 -1.11 -10.22
CA ARG A 188 -23.29 -0.25 -11.39
C ARG A 188 -22.49 1.06 -11.39
N ALA A 189 -22.22 1.66 -10.22
CA ALA A 189 -21.36 2.84 -10.12
C ALA A 189 -19.89 2.52 -10.44
N LYS A 190 -19.39 1.34 -10.02
CA LYS A 190 -18.07 0.82 -10.42
C LYS A 190 -17.99 0.56 -11.94
N LEU A 191 -19.06 0.04 -12.53
CA LEU A 191 -19.20 -0.13 -13.98
C LEU A 191 -19.24 1.21 -14.73
N LYS A 192 -19.91 2.23 -14.20
CA LYS A 192 -19.95 3.57 -14.81
C LYS A 192 -18.58 4.26 -14.78
N ALA A 193 -17.83 4.10 -13.67
CA ALA A 193 -16.45 4.56 -13.58
C ALA A 193 -15.51 3.83 -14.57
N ALA A 194 -15.78 2.57 -14.87
CA ALA A 194 -15.08 1.81 -15.91
C ALA A 194 -15.54 2.20 -17.34
N GLU A 195 -16.82 2.51 -17.54
CA GLU A 195 -17.39 2.97 -18.81
C GLU A 195 -16.84 4.35 -19.21
N ASP A 196 -16.70 5.27 -18.25
CA ASP A 196 -16.11 6.59 -18.48
C ASP A 196 -14.61 6.51 -18.83
N LEU A 197 -13.90 5.50 -18.32
CA LEU A 197 -12.50 5.20 -18.69
C LEU A 197 -12.39 4.73 -20.16
N VAL A 198 -13.37 3.94 -20.63
CA VAL A 198 -13.42 3.40 -21.99
C VAL A 198 -13.86 4.47 -23.01
N ARG A 199 -14.71 5.41 -22.61
CA ARG A 199 -15.21 6.49 -23.50
C ARG A 199 -14.11 7.43 -24.02
N ASN A 200 -12.95 7.45 -23.38
CA ASN A 200 -11.76 8.21 -23.78
C ASN A 200 -10.87 7.52 -24.83
N VAL A 201 -11.25 6.32 -25.30
CA VAL A 201 -10.62 5.64 -26.43
C VAL A 201 -11.59 5.68 -27.61
N ARG A 202 -11.35 6.56 -28.60
CA ARG A 202 -12.18 6.62 -29.81
C ARG A 202 -12.05 5.31 -30.61
N PRO A 203 -13.18 4.72 -31.03
CA PRO A 203 -13.46 4.73 -32.47
C PRO A 203 -14.91 5.12 -32.82
N ARG A 204 -15.10 5.40 -34.11
CA ARG A 204 -16.27 5.99 -34.77
C ARG A 204 -17.61 5.23 -34.58
N ARG A 205 -18.68 6.02 -34.63
CA ARG A 205 -20.13 5.74 -34.70
C ARG A 205 -20.55 4.34 -35.21
N SER A 206 -21.47 3.70 -34.48
CA SER A 206 -22.78 3.22 -34.99
C SER A 206 -23.73 2.84 -33.84
N ARG A 207 -25.04 2.93 -34.09
CA ARG A 207 -26.16 2.87 -33.14
C ARG A 207 -26.58 1.43 -32.78
N ARG A 208 -27.10 1.29 -31.55
CA ARG A 208 -27.96 0.21 -30.99
C ARG A 208 -27.34 -1.18 -30.73
N THR A 209 -26.47 -1.30 -29.71
CA THR A 209 -26.19 -2.54 -28.93
C THR A 209 -25.40 -2.23 -27.63
N GLY A 210 -25.81 -1.19 -26.87
CA GLY A 210 -24.96 -0.58 -25.84
C GLY A 210 -24.57 -1.46 -24.64
N GLY A 211 -25.41 -2.39 -24.19
CA GLY A 211 -25.14 -3.20 -22.98
C GLY A 211 -24.17 -4.35 -23.22
N THR A 212 -24.38 -5.13 -24.29
CA THR A 212 -23.58 -6.32 -24.61
C THR A 212 -22.20 -5.95 -25.15
N VAL A 213 -22.10 -4.86 -25.91
CA VAL A 213 -20.83 -4.34 -26.42
C VAL A 213 -19.98 -3.73 -25.30
N LEU A 214 -20.59 -3.08 -24.29
CA LEU A 214 -19.86 -2.54 -23.14
C LEU A 214 -19.32 -3.65 -22.23
N ILE A 215 -20.13 -4.68 -21.94
CA ILE A 215 -19.64 -5.87 -21.22
C ILE A 215 -18.55 -6.55 -22.04
N GLY A 216 -18.73 -6.67 -23.36
CA GLY A 216 -17.71 -7.17 -24.29
C GLY A 216 -16.42 -6.35 -24.24
N LEU A 217 -16.48 -5.02 -24.25
CA LEU A 217 -15.32 -4.12 -24.23
C LEU A 217 -14.64 -4.04 -22.87
N VAL A 218 -15.36 -4.09 -21.75
CA VAL A 218 -14.77 -4.21 -20.41
C VAL A 218 -14.13 -5.57 -20.22
N THR A 219 -14.75 -6.62 -20.75
CA THR A 219 -14.17 -7.97 -20.77
C THR A 219 -12.94 -8.00 -21.68
N ILE A 220 -12.98 -7.38 -22.86
CA ILE A 220 -11.84 -7.27 -23.79
C ILE A 220 -10.75 -6.40 -23.19
N TYR A 221 -11.05 -5.26 -22.56
CA TYR A 221 -10.06 -4.39 -21.92
C TYR A 221 -9.44 -5.08 -20.70
N GLY A 222 -10.26 -5.73 -19.86
CA GLY A 222 -9.77 -6.56 -18.76
C GLY A 222 -8.92 -7.74 -19.24
N LEU A 223 -9.32 -8.40 -20.34
CA LEU A 223 -8.55 -9.46 -21.02
C LEU A 223 -7.29 -8.90 -21.69
N MET A 224 -7.32 -7.68 -22.22
CA MET A 224 -6.20 -7.03 -22.89
C MET A 224 -5.17 -6.53 -21.87
N GLU A 225 -5.61 -6.00 -20.73
CA GLU A 225 -4.75 -5.71 -19.58
C GLU A 225 -4.15 -7.00 -19.02
N LEU A 226 -4.93 -8.09 -18.95
CA LEU A 226 -4.41 -9.41 -18.58
C LEU A 226 -3.41 -9.92 -19.62
N PHE A 227 -3.68 -9.72 -20.91
CA PHE A 227 -2.85 -10.15 -22.02
C PHE A 227 -1.54 -9.37 -22.04
N VAL A 228 -1.59 -8.03 -21.92
CA VAL A 228 -0.42 -7.14 -21.84
C VAL A 228 0.40 -7.42 -20.58
N ALA A 229 -0.24 -7.69 -19.44
CA ALA A 229 0.46 -8.12 -18.23
C ALA A 229 1.14 -9.49 -18.44
N GLN A 230 0.45 -10.43 -19.09
CA GLN A 230 0.99 -11.76 -19.40
C GLN A 230 2.12 -11.72 -20.44
N THR A 231 2.08 -10.83 -21.44
CA THR A 231 3.18 -10.65 -22.38
C THR A 231 4.36 -9.92 -21.72
N ALA A 232 4.10 -8.80 -21.04
CA ALA A 232 5.14 -8.03 -20.37
C ALA A 232 5.90 -8.84 -19.30
N ALA A 233 5.25 -9.77 -18.61
CA ALA A 233 5.92 -10.64 -17.65
C ALA A 233 6.73 -11.78 -18.31
N LYS A 234 6.37 -12.20 -19.52
CA LYS A 234 7.16 -13.17 -20.31
C LYS A 234 8.44 -12.56 -20.87
N ASP A 235 8.43 -11.26 -21.13
CA ASP A 235 9.56 -10.54 -21.73
C ASP A 235 10.59 -10.03 -20.70
N LEU A 236 10.40 -10.34 -19.41
CA LEU A 236 11.37 -10.01 -18.38
C LEU A 236 12.63 -10.86 -18.48
N ALA A 237 13.77 -10.27 -18.11
CA ALA A 237 15.00 -11.02 -17.93
C ALA A 237 14.81 -12.14 -16.89
N LEU A 238 15.45 -13.28 -17.11
CA LEU A 238 15.31 -14.41 -16.20
C LEU A 238 16.16 -14.22 -14.95
N MET A 239 15.56 -14.52 -13.81
CA MET A 239 16.30 -14.70 -12.56
C MET A 239 17.25 -15.90 -12.72
N PRO A 240 18.54 -15.75 -12.38
CA PRO A 240 19.50 -16.85 -12.42
C PRO A 240 19.03 -18.03 -11.55
N ALA A 241 18.95 -19.21 -12.17
CA ALA A 241 18.56 -20.42 -11.47
C ALA A 241 19.58 -20.75 -10.35
N PRO A 242 19.12 -21.23 -9.20
CA PRO A 242 20.01 -21.63 -8.12
C PRO A 242 20.85 -22.85 -8.53
N ALA A 243 22.12 -22.87 -8.13
CA ALA A 243 23.05 -23.96 -8.39
C ALA A 243 23.45 -24.66 -7.08
N GLY A 244 23.87 -25.94 -7.14
CA GLY A 244 24.20 -26.71 -5.94
C GLY A 244 25.32 -26.15 -5.06
N GLY A 245 26.20 -25.31 -5.62
CA GLY A 245 27.23 -24.60 -4.85
C GLY A 245 26.74 -23.33 -4.14
N ASP A 246 25.52 -22.87 -4.42
CA ASP A 246 25.00 -21.62 -3.87
C ASP A 246 24.65 -21.74 -2.39
N ARG A 247 24.85 -20.63 -1.69
CA ARG A 247 24.46 -20.41 -0.30
C ARG A 247 23.44 -19.28 -0.29
N ILE A 248 22.16 -19.63 -0.28
CA ILE A 248 21.05 -18.70 -0.44
C ILE A 248 20.50 -18.32 0.93
N LEU A 249 20.58 -17.03 1.26
CA LEU A 249 20.00 -16.45 2.46
C LEU A 249 18.80 -15.59 2.08
N LEU A 250 17.60 -15.99 2.49
CA LEU A 250 16.43 -15.13 2.38
C LEU A 250 16.18 -14.43 3.72
N ILE A 251 15.98 -13.11 3.67
CA ILE A 251 15.65 -12.28 4.82
C ILE A 251 14.29 -11.64 4.57
N ALA A 252 13.34 -11.90 5.47
CA ALA A 252 11.95 -11.46 5.41
C ALA A 252 11.59 -10.60 6.63
N ALA A 253 10.73 -9.61 6.43
CA ALA A 253 10.25 -8.74 7.50
C ALA A 253 9.28 -9.50 8.42
N HIS A 254 8.31 -10.23 7.86
CA HIS A 254 7.26 -10.93 8.59
C HIS A 254 7.08 -12.38 8.15
N ASN A 255 6.35 -13.15 8.97
CA ASN A 255 5.97 -14.53 8.71
C ASN A 255 4.91 -14.67 7.60
N ASP A 256 5.33 -14.90 6.36
CA ASP A 256 4.54 -15.15 5.14
C ASP A 256 5.28 -14.59 3.92
N ASP A 257 5.98 -13.48 4.11
CA ASP A 257 6.77 -12.77 3.10
C ASP A 257 7.76 -13.69 2.36
N GLU A 258 8.38 -14.65 3.06
CA GLU A 258 9.33 -15.61 2.50
C GLU A 258 8.69 -16.48 1.41
N LEU A 259 7.43 -16.90 1.60
CA LEU A 259 6.70 -17.68 0.61
C LEU A 259 6.07 -16.78 -0.44
N LEU A 260 5.54 -15.61 -0.07
CA LEU A 260 4.98 -14.65 -1.03
C LEU A 260 6.01 -14.31 -2.10
N ALA A 261 7.21 -13.94 -1.66
CA ALA A 261 8.29 -13.49 -2.52
C ALA A 261 8.96 -14.64 -3.30
N ALA A 262 9.41 -15.69 -2.60
CA ALA A 262 10.42 -16.60 -3.15
C ALA A 262 10.17 -18.09 -2.85
N GLY A 263 8.96 -18.49 -2.43
CA GLY A 263 8.68 -19.88 -2.09
C GLY A 263 9.05 -20.89 -3.17
N GLY A 264 8.82 -20.56 -4.44
CA GLY A 264 9.22 -21.40 -5.57
C GLY A 264 10.71 -21.41 -5.81
N TYR A 265 11.38 -20.25 -5.74
CA TYR A 265 12.84 -20.14 -5.83
C TYR A 265 13.55 -20.93 -4.73
N LEU A 266 13.07 -20.86 -3.49
CA LEU A 266 13.60 -21.61 -2.34
C LEU A 266 13.44 -23.13 -2.54
N ALA A 267 12.30 -23.59 -3.06
CA ALA A 267 12.10 -25.00 -3.37
C ALA A 267 13.07 -25.49 -4.46
N ALA A 268 13.22 -24.72 -5.54
CA ALA A 268 14.16 -25.02 -6.62
C ALA A 268 15.61 -25.04 -6.14
N ALA A 269 15.99 -24.11 -5.26
CA ALA A 269 17.34 -24.06 -4.68
C ALA A 269 17.68 -25.33 -3.91
N ARG A 270 16.73 -25.83 -3.13
CA ARG A 270 16.92 -27.09 -2.39
C ARG A 270 17.04 -28.29 -3.32
N GLU A 271 16.20 -28.36 -4.35
CA GLU A 271 16.27 -29.42 -5.36
C GLU A 271 17.62 -29.41 -6.09
N ALA A 272 18.16 -28.21 -6.36
CA ALA A 272 19.49 -28.04 -6.95
C ALA A 272 20.65 -28.38 -5.99
N GLY A 273 20.38 -28.63 -4.70
CA GLY A 273 21.40 -28.93 -3.69
C GLY A 273 22.04 -27.72 -3.02
N SER A 274 21.49 -26.51 -3.21
CA SER A 274 21.99 -25.30 -2.56
C SER A 274 21.81 -25.36 -1.04
N ALA A 275 22.73 -24.75 -0.30
CA ALA A 275 22.52 -24.48 1.13
C ALA A 275 21.55 -23.30 1.26
N VAL A 276 20.44 -23.48 1.97
CA VAL A 276 19.40 -22.44 2.10
C VAL A 276 19.10 -22.15 3.57
N ALA A 277 18.99 -20.87 3.90
CA ALA A 277 18.57 -20.36 5.20
C ALA A 277 17.54 -19.23 5.05
N VAL A 278 16.60 -19.14 5.97
CA VAL A 278 15.56 -18.11 6.03
C VAL A 278 15.64 -17.38 7.36
N VAL A 279 15.70 -16.06 7.32
CA VAL A 279 15.66 -15.18 8.49
C VAL A 279 14.38 -14.37 8.47
N ILE A 280 13.65 -14.34 9.58
CA ILE A 280 12.40 -13.58 9.71
C ILE A 280 12.57 -12.60 10.88
N LEU A 281 12.51 -11.29 10.57
CA LEU A 281 12.84 -10.23 11.52
C LEU A 281 11.79 -10.09 12.62
N THR A 282 10.52 -10.05 12.24
CA THR A 282 9.39 -9.83 13.15
C THR A 282 8.46 -11.03 13.15
N ASN A 283 7.68 -11.18 14.22
CA ASN A 283 6.65 -12.21 14.30
C ASN A 283 5.28 -11.73 13.76
N GLY A 284 5.23 -10.54 13.16
CA GLY A 284 3.99 -9.99 12.58
C GLY A 284 2.84 -9.87 13.59
N ASP A 285 3.15 -9.45 14.81
CA ASP A 285 2.32 -9.43 16.02
C ASP A 285 1.61 -8.09 16.27
N ALA A 286 1.49 -7.20 15.28
CA ALA A 286 0.81 -5.91 15.41
C ALA A 286 -0.61 -5.87 14.78
N ASN A 287 -1.15 -7.01 14.35
CA ASN A 287 -2.47 -7.06 13.71
C ASN A 287 -3.61 -7.10 14.74
N ARG A 288 -4.20 -5.93 15.04
CA ARG A 288 -5.32 -5.81 16.00
C ARG A 288 -6.54 -6.66 15.66
N PHE A 289 -6.87 -6.82 14.38
CA PHE A 289 -8.05 -7.57 13.97
C PHE A 289 -7.87 -9.07 14.26
N SER A 290 -6.72 -9.61 13.87
CA SER A 290 -6.37 -11.00 14.12
C SER A 290 -6.21 -11.28 15.62
N ALA A 291 -5.51 -10.42 16.36
CA ALA A 291 -5.41 -10.52 17.82
C ALA A 291 -6.78 -10.45 18.52
N ALA A 292 -7.71 -9.64 18.01
CA ALA A 292 -9.08 -9.55 18.53
C ALA A 292 -9.89 -10.81 18.27
N LEU A 293 -9.74 -11.41 17.09
CA LEU A 293 -10.38 -12.67 16.72
C LEU A 293 -9.86 -13.82 17.57
N LEU A 294 -8.54 -13.95 17.69
CA LEU A 294 -7.88 -14.97 18.51
C LEU A 294 -8.20 -14.80 20.01
N GLY A 295 -8.17 -13.57 20.49
CA GLY A 295 -8.44 -13.24 21.89
C GLY A 295 -9.92 -13.16 22.25
N ARG A 296 -10.83 -13.22 21.27
CA ARG A 296 -12.27 -12.96 21.40
C ARG A 296 -12.57 -11.64 22.16
N ARG A 297 -11.79 -10.60 21.90
CA ARG A 297 -11.86 -9.29 22.58
C ARG A 297 -11.64 -8.16 21.59
N LEU A 298 -12.56 -7.18 21.56
CA LEU A 298 -12.48 -6.00 20.68
C LEU A 298 -11.23 -5.14 20.91
N ARG A 299 -10.70 -5.12 22.14
CA ARG A 299 -9.43 -4.47 22.51
C ARG A 299 -8.47 -5.54 23.03
N PRO A 300 -7.60 -6.09 22.18
CA PRO A 300 -6.68 -7.15 22.59
C PRO A 300 -5.68 -6.65 23.63
N ALA A 301 -5.39 -7.47 24.63
CA ALA A 301 -4.30 -7.22 25.57
C ALA A 301 -2.95 -7.62 24.95
N ALA A 302 -1.84 -7.17 25.54
CA ALA A 302 -0.48 -7.46 25.07
C ALA A 302 -0.20 -8.95 24.82
N ASN A 303 -0.66 -9.81 25.73
CA ASN A 303 -0.51 -11.25 25.61
C ASN A 303 -1.25 -11.86 24.39
N ALA A 304 -2.28 -11.21 23.86
CA ALA A 304 -2.96 -11.69 22.65
C ALA A 304 -2.09 -11.50 21.41
N PHE A 305 -1.41 -10.36 21.30
CA PHE A 305 -0.43 -10.09 20.25
C PHE A 305 0.76 -11.05 20.33
N ILE A 306 1.31 -11.29 21.54
CA ILE A 306 2.40 -12.27 21.74
C ILE A 306 1.96 -13.68 21.31
N ARG A 307 0.74 -14.11 21.68
CA ARG A 307 0.21 -15.42 21.26
C ARG A 307 0.04 -15.53 19.74
N GLU A 308 -0.38 -14.44 19.09
CA GLU A 308 -0.45 -14.37 17.64
C GLU A 308 0.92 -14.50 16.99
N GLY A 309 1.93 -13.75 17.47
CA GLY A 309 3.29 -13.86 16.97
C GLY A 309 3.87 -15.27 17.12
N GLN A 310 3.65 -15.93 18.26
CA GLN A 310 4.05 -17.33 18.46
C GLN A 310 3.33 -18.29 17.51
N LEU A 311 2.05 -18.02 17.18
CA LEU A 311 1.31 -18.82 16.20
C LEU A 311 1.90 -18.62 14.80
N ARG A 312 2.20 -17.38 14.41
CA ARG A 312 2.81 -17.06 13.11
C ARG A 312 4.19 -17.70 12.94
N GLN A 313 5.02 -17.77 13.98
CA GLN A 313 6.28 -18.55 13.93
C GLN A 313 6.03 -20.02 13.59
N ARG A 314 5.07 -20.66 14.27
CA ARG A 314 4.70 -22.07 14.00
C ARG A 314 4.17 -22.24 12.59
N GLU A 315 3.40 -21.27 12.08
CA GLU A 315 2.89 -21.29 10.70
C GLU A 315 4.03 -21.20 9.69
N SER A 316 4.98 -20.26 9.85
CA SER A 316 6.18 -20.20 8.97
C SER A 316 7.01 -21.46 9.04
N THR A 317 7.26 -22.01 10.23
CA THR A 317 7.99 -23.28 10.37
C THR A 317 7.27 -24.43 9.66
N ALA A 318 5.95 -24.54 9.82
CA ALA A 318 5.17 -25.58 9.13
C ALA A 318 5.13 -25.37 7.61
N ALA A 319 5.00 -24.12 7.15
CA ALA A 319 4.96 -23.76 5.74
C ALA A 319 6.30 -24.02 5.05
N LEU A 320 7.41 -23.55 5.63
CA LEU A 320 8.75 -23.86 5.14
C LEU A 320 9.07 -25.36 5.25
N GLY A 321 8.56 -26.04 6.28
CA GLY A 321 8.66 -27.50 6.40
C GLY A 321 8.03 -28.25 5.23
N ARG A 322 6.96 -27.72 4.60
CA ARG A 322 6.40 -28.27 3.36
C ARG A 322 7.35 -28.15 2.17
N LEU A 323 8.24 -27.17 2.18
CA LEU A 323 9.31 -27.01 1.19
C LEU A 323 10.58 -27.79 1.59
N GLY A 324 10.51 -28.61 2.65
CA GLY A 324 11.62 -29.44 3.14
C GLY A 324 12.54 -28.77 4.14
N PHE A 325 12.27 -27.53 4.59
CA PHE A 325 13.12 -26.86 5.58
C PHE A 325 13.03 -27.50 6.96
N THR A 326 14.18 -27.60 7.61
CA THR A 326 14.30 -27.97 9.02
C THR A 326 14.43 -26.73 9.89
N SER A 327 14.13 -26.85 11.19
CA SER A 327 14.13 -25.70 12.12
C SER A 327 15.47 -24.99 12.25
N ASN A 328 16.59 -25.69 12.08
CA ASN A 328 17.94 -25.11 12.08
C ASN A 328 18.27 -24.25 10.84
N GLN A 329 17.39 -24.22 9.85
CA GLN A 329 17.51 -23.37 8.66
C GLN A 329 16.61 -22.12 8.75
N ILE A 330 15.84 -21.97 9.82
CA ILE A 330 14.85 -20.92 9.99
C ILE A 330 15.21 -20.13 11.25
N PHE A 331 15.57 -18.86 11.08
CA PHE A 331 16.01 -17.98 12.15
C PHE A 331 14.97 -16.91 12.42
N PHE A 332 14.27 -17.00 13.55
CA PHE A 332 13.40 -15.93 14.02
C PHE A 332 14.21 -14.94 14.86
N LEU A 333 14.10 -13.64 14.56
CA LEU A 333 14.77 -12.61 15.35
C LEU A 333 13.83 -11.94 16.37
N GLY A 334 12.52 -11.95 16.13
CA GLY A 334 11.50 -11.54 17.11
C GLY A 334 11.48 -10.03 17.43
N PHE A 335 12.05 -9.21 16.56
CA PHE A 335 12.00 -7.74 16.63
C PHE A 335 10.56 -7.22 16.42
N PRO A 336 10.28 -5.97 16.81
CA PRO A 336 8.90 -5.49 16.91
C PRO A 336 8.27 -5.24 15.53
N ASP A 337 7.14 -5.89 15.25
CA ASP A 337 6.28 -5.55 14.10
C ASP A 337 5.81 -4.09 14.20
N ARG A 338 5.86 -3.37 13.07
CA ARG A 338 5.65 -1.92 12.94
C ARG A 338 6.63 -1.05 13.72
N GLY A 339 7.69 -1.64 14.26
CA GLY A 339 8.71 -0.97 15.05
C GLY A 339 10.06 -0.81 14.35
N LEU A 340 10.30 -1.49 13.21
CA LEU A 340 11.65 -1.53 12.61
C LEU A 340 12.14 -0.15 12.18
N LYS A 341 11.27 0.68 11.58
CA LYS A 341 11.63 2.08 11.27
C LYS A 341 12.01 2.88 12.52
N ALA A 342 11.33 2.66 13.64
CA ALA A 342 11.63 3.35 14.89
C ALA A 342 13.01 2.93 15.43
N LEU A 343 13.38 1.65 15.30
CA LEU A 343 14.74 1.17 15.62
C LEU A 343 15.81 1.92 14.83
N ARG A 344 15.55 2.15 13.54
CA ARG A 344 16.49 2.86 12.67
C ARG A 344 16.57 4.36 12.94
N ALA A 345 15.46 4.99 13.31
CA ALA A 345 15.33 6.43 13.40
C ALA A 345 15.65 6.99 14.79
N SER A 346 15.16 6.37 15.86
CA SER A 346 15.20 6.93 17.22
C SER A 346 15.59 5.92 18.31
N HIS A 347 15.61 4.63 18.01
CA HIS A 347 15.94 3.56 18.96
C HIS A 347 17.15 2.73 18.49
N TRP A 348 18.20 3.43 18.02
CA TRP A 348 19.40 2.77 17.52
C TRP A 348 20.20 2.11 18.65
N SER A 349 20.48 2.86 19.72
CA SER A 349 21.38 2.45 20.81
C SER A 349 20.73 1.46 21.79
N ARG A 350 21.54 0.54 22.32
CA ARG A 350 21.16 -0.33 23.46
C ARG A 350 20.67 0.39 24.70
N ALA A 351 21.05 1.66 24.87
CA ALA A 351 20.59 2.48 25.98
C ALA A 351 19.10 2.88 25.88
N THR A 352 18.53 2.86 24.67
CA THR A 352 17.18 3.38 24.39
C THR A 352 16.30 2.37 23.65
N PRO A 353 16.00 1.20 24.24
CA PRO A 353 15.19 0.18 23.58
C PRO A 353 13.77 0.68 23.29
N TYR A 354 13.26 0.32 22.12
CA TYR A 354 11.89 0.58 21.71
C TYR A 354 10.91 -0.31 22.49
N THR A 355 9.85 0.26 23.04
CA THR A 355 8.76 -0.52 23.64
C THR A 355 7.59 -0.63 22.67
N SER A 356 7.21 -1.84 22.29
CA SER A 356 6.08 -2.06 21.37
C SER A 356 4.75 -1.61 21.99
N PRO A 357 3.95 -0.77 21.30
CA PRO A 357 2.62 -0.38 21.78
C PRO A 357 1.61 -1.54 21.72
N PHE A 358 1.97 -2.66 21.10
CA PHE A 358 1.12 -3.85 20.98
C PHE A 358 1.44 -4.86 22.07
N THR A 359 2.67 -5.37 22.11
CA THR A 359 3.11 -6.38 23.08
C THR A 359 3.55 -5.80 24.41
N ARG A 360 3.78 -4.48 24.50
CA ARG A 360 4.40 -3.80 25.65
C ARG A 360 5.78 -4.32 26.03
N ALA A 361 6.41 -5.08 25.13
CA ALA A 361 7.75 -5.61 25.32
C ALA A 361 8.79 -4.68 24.68
N ASP A 362 9.98 -4.68 25.24
CA ASP A 362 11.18 -3.98 24.76
C ASP A 362 12.33 -4.94 24.40
N ALA A 363 12.01 -6.24 24.35
CA ALA A 363 12.83 -7.36 23.90
C ALA A 363 11.91 -8.48 23.37
N PRO A 364 12.42 -9.41 22.53
CA PRO A 364 11.62 -10.49 21.98
C PRO A 364 10.96 -11.38 23.06
N PRO A 365 9.62 -11.39 23.20
CA PRO A 365 8.91 -12.20 24.21
C PRO A 365 8.66 -13.66 23.74
N TYR A 366 9.54 -14.19 22.91
CA TYR A 366 9.31 -15.40 22.11
C TYR A 366 10.34 -16.48 22.42
N GLN A 367 9.94 -17.74 22.28
CA GLN A 367 10.86 -18.87 22.33
C GLN A 367 11.53 -19.08 20.97
N GLY A 368 12.71 -19.71 20.95
CA GLY A 368 13.40 -20.06 19.71
C GLY A 368 13.93 -18.86 18.92
N ILE A 369 14.12 -17.71 19.56
CA ILE A 369 14.74 -16.53 18.94
C ILE A 369 16.25 -16.72 18.86
N PHE A 370 16.84 -16.37 17.71
CA PHE A 370 18.27 -16.56 17.43
C PHE A 370 19.18 -15.92 18.50
N ARG A 371 18.85 -14.70 18.93
CA ARG A 371 19.57 -13.99 19.97
C ARG A 371 18.64 -13.64 21.14
N ALA A 372 18.55 -14.55 22.11
CA ALA A 372 17.65 -14.39 23.26
C ALA A 372 17.94 -13.16 24.15
N SER A 373 19.17 -12.64 24.12
CA SER A 373 19.58 -11.43 24.84
C SER A 373 19.28 -10.12 24.09
N ALA A 374 18.76 -10.17 22.86
CA ALA A 374 18.53 -8.99 22.05
C ALA A 374 17.46 -8.09 22.70
N ARG A 375 17.69 -6.78 22.62
CA ARG A 375 16.70 -5.73 22.94
C ARG A 375 16.18 -5.16 21.64
N TYR A 376 15.03 -4.49 21.70
CA TYR A 376 14.45 -3.81 20.54
C TYR A 376 15.22 -2.54 20.19
N THR A 377 16.40 -2.72 19.61
CA THR A 377 17.35 -1.67 19.27
C THR A 377 17.91 -1.91 17.87
N GLY A 378 18.31 -0.84 17.18
CA GLY A 378 18.95 -0.94 15.87
C GLY A 378 20.27 -1.71 15.91
N GLU A 379 21.10 -1.48 16.93
CA GLU A 379 22.37 -2.18 17.13
C GLU A 379 22.20 -3.68 17.26
N ASP A 380 21.26 -4.15 18.09
CA ASP A 380 21.05 -5.59 18.26
C ASP A 380 20.50 -6.26 17.01
N LEU A 381 19.69 -5.55 16.21
CA LEU A 381 19.18 -6.07 14.94
C LEU A 381 20.30 -6.21 13.91
N VAL A 382 21.14 -5.18 13.74
CA VAL A 382 22.30 -5.25 12.85
C VAL A 382 23.23 -6.35 13.28
N ASP A 383 23.57 -6.43 14.57
CA ASP A 383 24.50 -7.46 15.04
C ASP A 383 23.91 -8.88 14.87
N ALA A 384 22.60 -9.09 15.09
CA ALA A 384 21.96 -10.38 14.83
C ALA A 384 22.03 -10.78 13.35
N LEU A 385 21.76 -9.84 12.43
CA LEU A 385 21.88 -10.08 10.99
C LEU A 385 23.34 -10.30 10.56
N THR A 386 24.28 -9.50 11.07
CA THR A 386 25.71 -9.63 10.78
C THR A 386 26.24 -10.98 11.23
N ASP A 387 25.85 -11.48 12.41
CA ASP A 387 26.24 -12.81 12.88
C ASP A 387 25.78 -13.91 11.93
N ILE A 388 24.50 -13.87 11.51
CA ILE A 388 23.94 -14.85 10.59
C ILE A 388 24.63 -14.76 9.23
N ILE A 389 24.81 -13.55 8.67
CA ILE A 389 25.48 -13.35 7.38
C ILE A 389 26.92 -13.86 7.43
N THR A 390 27.66 -13.55 8.49
CA THR A 390 29.07 -13.95 8.65
C THR A 390 29.21 -15.45 8.83
N ALA A 391 28.35 -16.07 9.63
CA ALA A 391 28.35 -17.50 9.84
C ALA A 391 27.90 -18.27 8.59
N PHE A 392 26.82 -17.80 7.95
CA PHE A 392 26.22 -18.47 6.80
C PHE A 392 26.98 -18.20 5.51
N ARG A 393 27.73 -17.10 5.36
CA ARG A 393 28.49 -16.73 4.15
C ARG A 393 27.67 -16.91 2.86
N PRO A 394 26.56 -16.16 2.69
CA PRO A 394 25.72 -16.30 1.51
C PRO A 394 26.48 -15.95 0.23
N THR A 395 26.20 -16.68 -0.86
CA THR A 395 26.57 -16.28 -2.23
C THR A 395 25.44 -15.50 -2.90
N VAL A 396 24.20 -15.74 -2.48
CA VAL A 396 22.99 -15.07 -2.94
C VAL A 396 22.17 -14.64 -1.73
N LEU A 397 21.73 -13.38 -1.72
CA LEU A 397 20.86 -12.83 -0.69
C LEU A 397 19.58 -12.30 -1.31
N LEU A 398 18.44 -12.76 -0.79
CA LEU A 398 17.09 -12.31 -1.15
C LEU A 398 16.52 -11.48 0.00
N THR A 399 16.09 -10.25 -0.25
CA THR A 399 15.47 -9.41 0.79
C THR A 399 14.44 -8.46 0.19
N HIS A 400 13.66 -7.79 1.03
CA HIS A 400 12.77 -6.73 0.57
C HIS A 400 13.54 -5.61 -0.13
N SER A 401 12.96 -5.04 -1.18
CA SER A 401 13.45 -3.84 -1.83
C SER A 401 13.02 -2.58 -1.06
N VAL A 402 13.86 -1.55 -1.09
CA VAL A 402 13.51 -0.19 -0.62
C VAL A 402 12.31 0.42 -1.36
N LEU A 403 11.96 -0.12 -2.54
CA LEU A 403 10.81 0.32 -3.35
C LEU A 403 9.46 -0.23 -2.85
N ASP A 404 9.46 -1.19 -1.92
CA ASP A 404 8.22 -1.69 -1.31
C ASP A 404 7.54 -0.58 -0.49
N SER A 405 6.21 -0.48 -0.52
CA SER A 405 5.48 0.59 0.19
C SER A 405 5.30 0.34 1.68
N HIS A 406 5.58 -0.86 2.18
CA HIS A 406 5.45 -1.20 3.60
C HIS A 406 6.66 -0.74 4.42
N ALA A 407 6.39 -0.09 5.56
CA ALA A 407 7.41 0.53 6.39
C ALA A 407 8.48 -0.46 6.88
N ASP A 408 8.07 -1.62 7.38
CA ASP A 408 9.01 -2.64 7.87
C ASP A 408 9.77 -3.33 6.72
N HIS A 409 9.22 -3.37 5.50
CA HIS A 409 9.92 -3.94 4.34
C HIS A 409 11.08 -3.03 3.93
N GLN A 410 10.80 -1.71 3.85
CA GLN A 410 11.83 -0.69 3.62
C GLN A 410 12.93 -0.75 4.71
N ALA A 411 12.52 -0.77 5.99
CA ALA A 411 13.47 -0.86 7.09
C ALA A 411 14.29 -2.16 7.05
N THR A 412 13.69 -3.29 6.68
CA THR A 412 14.40 -4.57 6.50
C THR A 412 15.50 -4.43 5.46
N SER A 413 15.22 -3.82 4.31
CA SER A 413 16.22 -3.55 3.27
C SER A 413 17.39 -2.70 3.77
N GLU A 414 17.10 -1.66 4.56
CA GLU A 414 18.11 -0.79 5.18
C GLU A 414 18.97 -1.56 6.20
N PHE A 415 18.36 -2.33 7.11
CA PHE A 415 19.07 -3.12 8.11
C PHE A 415 19.94 -4.21 7.49
N VAL A 416 19.46 -4.87 6.43
CA VAL A 416 20.26 -5.83 5.68
C VAL A 416 21.48 -5.17 5.05
N SER A 417 21.32 -3.97 4.48
CA SER A 417 22.45 -3.24 3.90
C SER A 417 23.51 -2.89 4.96
N LEU A 418 23.08 -2.38 6.12
CA LEU A 418 23.97 -2.09 7.26
C LEU A 418 24.69 -3.34 7.77
N ALA A 419 23.98 -4.47 7.85
CA ALA A 419 24.57 -5.74 8.29
C ALA A 419 25.59 -6.30 7.29
N LEU A 420 25.33 -6.15 5.99
CA LEU A 420 26.26 -6.51 4.93
C LEU A 420 27.52 -5.64 4.94
N ASP A 421 27.38 -4.32 5.12
CA ASP A 421 28.53 -3.41 5.24
C ASP A 421 29.41 -3.79 6.43
N ARG A 422 28.79 -4.09 7.58
CA ARG A 422 29.51 -4.53 8.78
C ARG A 422 30.18 -5.90 8.58
N ALA A 423 29.51 -6.85 7.92
CA ALA A 423 30.11 -8.14 7.59
C ALA A 423 31.29 -7.98 6.61
N ALA A 424 31.17 -7.09 5.63
CA ALA A 424 32.23 -6.80 4.66
C ALA A 424 33.45 -6.15 5.33
N GLN A 425 33.24 -5.24 6.29
CA GLN A 425 34.31 -4.68 7.14
C GLN A 425 35.03 -5.77 7.96
N ALA A 426 34.32 -6.84 8.34
CA ALA A 426 34.88 -8.02 8.99
C ALA A 426 35.48 -9.05 8.01
N GLY A 427 35.58 -8.73 6.72
CA GLY A 427 36.20 -9.58 5.69
C GLY A 427 35.26 -10.55 4.98
N ALA A 428 33.94 -10.46 5.20
CA ALA A 428 32.98 -11.27 4.44
C ALA A 428 32.91 -10.82 2.97
N VAL A 429 32.78 -11.80 2.07
CA VAL A 429 32.55 -11.52 0.64
C VAL A 429 31.09 -11.12 0.45
N PRO A 430 30.78 -9.97 -0.20
CA PRO A 430 29.41 -9.56 -0.45
C PRO A 430 28.66 -10.56 -1.36
N PRO A 431 27.42 -10.98 -1.01
CA PRO A 431 26.61 -11.82 -1.87
C PRO A 431 26.06 -11.04 -3.07
N ARG A 432 25.62 -11.76 -4.09
CA ARG A 432 24.72 -11.21 -5.11
C ARG A 432 23.37 -10.93 -4.47
N ARG A 433 22.85 -9.70 -4.65
CA ARG A 433 21.63 -9.25 -3.99
C ARG A 433 20.46 -9.19 -4.95
N PHE A 434 19.32 -9.70 -4.51
CA PHE A 434 18.07 -9.56 -5.22
C PHE A 434 16.97 -9.07 -4.27
N GLY A 435 16.41 -7.92 -4.61
CA GLY A 435 15.27 -7.34 -3.93
C GLY A 435 13.96 -8.01 -4.36
N TYR A 436 12.93 -7.97 -3.52
CA TYR A 436 11.57 -8.28 -3.92
C TYR A 436 10.58 -7.27 -3.33
N VAL A 437 9.41 -7.17 -3.95
CA VAL A 437 8.32 -6.28 -3.51
C VAL A 437 7.08 -7.13 -3.26
N ILE A 438 6.42 -6.87 -2.14
CA ILE A 438 5.15 -7.47 -1.75
C ILE A 438 4.04 -6.42 -1.79
N HIS A 439 4.33 -5.18 -1.34
CA HIS A 439 3.37 -4.09 -1.38
C HIS A 439 3.81 -2.99 -2.35
N ALA A 440 2.94 -2.69 -3.32
CA ALA A 440 3.05 -1.54 -4.22
C ALA A 440 1.66 -1.21 -4.78
N ASP A 441 1.53 -0.02 -5.37
CA ASP A 441 0.30 0.44 -6.02
C ASP A 441 -0.17 -0.57 -7.09
N ASP A 442 -1.40 -1.06 -6.96
CA ASP A 442 -2.03 -2.01 -7.89
C ASP A 442 -1.24 -3.32 -8.08
N PHE A 443 -0.60 -3.81 -7.01
CA PHE A 443 0.18 -5.04 -7.00
C PHE A 443 -0.17 -5.92 -5.79
N PRO A 444 -0.24 -7.26 -5.93
CA PRO A 444 -0.15 -8.04 -7.18
C PRO A 444 -1.42 -7.90 -8.04
N ARG A 445 -1.27 -7.96 -9.36
CA ARG A 445 -2.39 -7.85 -10.31
C ARG A 445 -2.64 -9.14 -11.09
N PRO A 446 -3.89 -9.59 -11.24
CA PRO A 446 -5.07 -9.15 -10.48
C PRO A 446 -4.97 -9.59 -9.00
N LEU A 447 -5.56 -8.86 -8.06
CA LEU A 447 -5.56 -9.23 -6.63
C LEU A 447 -6.56 -10.37 -6.34
N ARG A 448 -6.28 -11.56 -6.89
CA ARG A 448 -7.08 -12.78 -6.75
C ARG A 448 -6.23 -14.02 -7.00
N TYR A 449 -6.79 -15.18 -6.68
CA TYR A 449 -6.25 -16.46 -7.10
C TYR A 449 -6.23 -16.58 -8.63
N ALA A 450 -5.04 -16.67 -9.22
CA ALA A 450 -4.83 -16.84 -10.65
C ALA A 450 -3.51 -17.60 -10.93
N PRO A 451 -3.41 -18.89 -10.55
CA PRO A 451 -2.17 -19.67 -10.63
C PRO A 451 -1.62 -19.85 -12.05
N GLN A 452 -2.47 -19.66 -13.07
CA GLN A 452 -2.10 -19.74 -14.48
C GLN A 452 -1.60 -18.41 -15.06
N ALA A 453 -1.71 -17.30 -14.31
CA ALA A 453 -1.23 -16.00 -14.73
C ALA A 453 0.23 -15.78 -14.29
N PHE A 454 0.94 -14.95 -15.05
CA PHE A 454 2.22 -14.40 -14.60
C PHE A 454 1.99 -13.23 -13.65
N LEU A 455 2.91 -13.05 -12.72
CA LEU A 455 3.09 -11.83 -11.96
C LEU A 455 3.89 -10.84 -12.81
N SER A 456 3.38 -9.63 -12.95
CA SER A 456 4.03 -8.53 -13.68
C SER A 456 4.47 -7.43 -12.71
N PRO A 457 5.57 -6.71 -13.00
CA PRO A 457 6.01 -5.60 -12.18
C PRO A 457 4.89 -4.58 -11.94
N PRO A 458 4.81 -3.99 -10.73
CA PRO A 458 3.89 -2.90 -10.46
C PRO A 458 4.05 -1.79 -11.51
N PRO A 459 2.97 -1.26 -12.10
CA PRO A 459 3.09 -0.22 -13.13
C PRO A 459 3.89 1.01 -12.68
N SER A 460 3.81 1.36 -11.39
CA SER A 460 4.53 2.49 -10.80
C SER A 460 6.03 2.25 -10.63
N LEU A 461 6.49 0.99 -10.66
CA LEU A 461 7.89 0.62 -10.42
C LEU A 461 8.55 -0.06 -11.62
N ARG A 462 7.82 -0.20 -12.74
CA ARG A 462 8.26 -0.97 -13.92
C ARG A 462 9.60 -0.48 -14.46
N ASP A 463 9.78 0.83 -14.53
CA ASP A 463 10.97 1.47 -15.10
C ASP A 463 11.97 1.94 -14.01
N GLU A 464 11.61 1.79 -12.73
CA GLU A 464 12.43 2.20 -11.57
C GLU A 464 13.48 1.15 -11.19
N ALA A 465 13.37 -0.06 -11.74
CA ALA A 465 14.20 -1.20 -11.35
C ALA A 465 14.42 -2.18 -12.51
N ARG A 466 15.53 -2.92 -12.46
CA ARG A 466 15.75 -4.05 -13.36
C ARG A 466 15.03 -5.29 -12.82
N TRP A 467 13.84 -5.54 -13.34
CA TRP A 467 13.00 -6.67 -12.97
C TRP A 467 13.51 -7.98 -13.57
N LEU A 468 13.55 -9.01 -12.72
CA LEU A 468 13.85 -10.39 -13.07
C LEU A 468 12.65 -11.27 -12.77
N SER A 469 12.43 -12.28 -13.60
CA SER A 469 11.35 -13.25 -13.46
C SER A 469 11.92 -14.64 -13.23
N PHE A 470 11.49 -15.31 -12.16
CA PHE A 470 11.81 -16.71 -11.91
C PHE A 470 10.59 -17.57 -12.25
N PRO A 471 10.62 -18.37 -13.35
CA PRO A 471 9.48 -19.19 -13.75
C PRO A 471 9.27 -20.37 -12.79
N LEU A 472 8.01 -20.65 -12.48
CA LEU A 472 7.59 -21.77 -11.64
C LEU A 472 6.93 -22.86 -12.48
N THR A 473 7.30 -24.11 -12.20
CA THR A 473 6.59 -25.28 -12.74
C THR A 473 5.20 -25.40 -12.08
N PRO A 474 4.22 -26.04 -12.72
CA PRO A 474 2.91 -26.29 -12.09
C PRO A 474 3.01 -26.99 -10.73
N ALA A 475 3.98 -27.91 -10.58
CA ALA A 475 4.26 -28.58 -9.31
C ALA A 475 4.76 -27.60 -8.24
N ALA A 476 5.69 -26.70 -8.59
CA ALA A 476 6.17 -25.65 -7.69
C ALA A 476 5.06 -24.68 -7.27
N VAL A 477 4.18 -24.28 -8.20
CA VAL A 477 3.00 -23.44 -7.89
C VAL A 477 2.05 -24.17 -6.93
N SER A 478 1.81 -25.47 -7.14
CA SER A 478 0.96 -26.28 -6.25
C SER A 478 1.57 -26.39 -4.86
N LEU A 479 2.86 -26.72 -4.77
CA LEU A 479 3.60 -26.84 -3.50
C LEU A 479 3.60 -25.52 -2.72
N LYS A 480 3.89 -24.40 -3.41
CA LYS A 480 3.80 -23.05 -2.85
C LYS A 480 2.38 -22.78 -2.33
N GLY A 481 1.36 -23.12 -3.11
CA GLY A 481 -0.05 -22.98 -2.71
C GLY A 481 -0.45 -23.80 -1.49
N GLU A 482 0.05 -25.04 -1.37
CA GLU A 482 -0.15 -25.90 -0.21
C GLU A 482 0.50 -25.33 1.05
N ALA A 483 1.75 -24.89 0.93
CA ALA A 483 2.49 -24.29 2.02
C ALA A 483 1.85 -22.97 2.49
N MET A 484 1.44 -22.10 1.55
CA MET A 484 0.79 -20.82 1.87
C MET A 484 -0.52 -20.99 2.65
N ARG A 485 -1.28 -22.07 2.44
CA ARG A 485 -2.53 -22.34 3.18
C ARG A 485 -2.31 -22.61 4.68
N LEU A 486 -1.07 -22.83 5.11
CA LEU A 486 -0.73 -23.02 6.53
C LEU A 486 -0.70 -21.71 7.31
N TYR A 487 -0.64 -20.55 6.65
CA TYR A 487 -0.75 -19.22 7.28
C TYR A 487 -2.18 -18.87 7.70
N ARG A 488 -2.80 -19.70 8.55
CA ARG A 488 -4.21 -19.58 8.92
C ARG A 488 -4.53 -18.22 9.54
N THR A 489 -3.63 -17.61 10.32
CA THR A 489 -3.85 -16.26 10.86
C THR A 489 -4.09 -15.24 9.77
N GLN A 490 -3.41 -15.36 8.62
CA GLN A 490 -3.52 -14.42 7.51
C GLN A 490 -4.84 -14.61 6.73
N PHE A 491 -5.38 -15.84 6.67
CA PHE A 491 -6.64 -16.11 5.98
C PHE A 491 -7.88 -15.55 6.67
N HIS A 492 -7.79 -15.20 7.96
CA HIS A 492 -8.91 -14.57 8.68
C HIS A 492 -9.18 -13.14 8.22
N SER A 493 -8.18 -12.45 7.66
CA SER A 493 -8.35 -11.13 7.07
C SER A 493 -8.75 -11.28 5.59
N PRO A 494 -9.92 -10.75 5.16
CA PRO A 494 -10.35 -10.85 3.77
C PRO A 494 -9.34 -10.27 2.78
N TYR A 495 -8.68 -9.16 3.14
CA TYR A 495 -7.65 -8.54 2.31
C TYR A 495 -6.40 -9.42 2.21
N LEU A 496 -5.88 -9.91 3.34
CA LEU A 496 -4.66 -10.73 3.34
C LEU A 496 -4.89 -12.06 2.63
N ARG A 497 -6.07 -12.66 2.76
CA ARG A 497 -6.47 -13.82 1.94
C ARG A 497 -6.36 -13.55 0.44
N LEU A 498 -6.83 -12.39 -0.03
CA LEU A 498 -6.72 -12.01 -1.43
C LEU A 498 -5.28 -11.70 -1.84
N LEU A 499 -4.51 -11.06 -0.96
CA LEU A 499 -3.08 -10.79 -1.15
C LEU A 499 -2.29 -12.09 -1.33
N LEU A 500 -2.38 -13.02 -0.37
CA LEU A 500 -1.74 -14.33 -0.44
C LEU A 500 -2.13 -15.06 -1.73
N SER A 501 -3.42 -15.07 -2.07
CA SER A 501 -3.89 -15.69 -3.31
C SER A 501 -3.36 -14.99 -4.58
N GLY A 502 -3.06 -13.70 -4.49
CA GLY A 502 -2.50 -12.86 -5.54
C GLY A 502 -1.06 -13.21 -5.92
N PHE A 503 -0.29 -13.81 -5.01
CA PHE A 503 1.10 -14.23 -5.25
C PHE A 503 1.24 -15.69 -5.73
N LEU A 504 0.13 -16.43 -5.83
CA LEU A 504 0.12 -17.73 -6.50
C LEU A 504 0.05 -17.53 -8.02
N ARG A 505 1.22 -17.53 -8.66
CA ARG A 505 1.44 -17.19 -10.08
C ARG A 505 2.45 -18.16 -10.71
N ARG A 506 2.57 -18.10 -12.03
CA ARG A 506 3.53 -18.89 -12.83
C ARG A 506 4.99 -18.44 -12.69
N ASN A 507 5.25 -17.37 -11.96
CA ASN A 507 6.57 -16.84 -11.71
C ASN A 507 6.61 -16.05 -10.40
N GLU A 508 7.83 -15.84 -9.93
CA GLU A 508 8.18 -14.90 -8.86
C GLU A 508 8.99 -13.75 -9.45
N LEU A 509 8.88 -12.56 -8.85
CA LEU A 509 9.55 -11.35 -9.33
C LEU A 509 10.62 -10.90 -8.37
N PHE A 510 11.77 -10.54 -8.93
CA PHE A 510 12.92 -10.04 -8.22
C PHE A 510 13.41 -8.75 -8.88
N ILE A 511 14.20 -7.98 -8.14
CA ILE A 511 14.90 -6.79 -8.59
C ILE A 511 16.38 -7.07 -8.44
N GLU A 512 17.15 -6.92 -9.51
CA GLU A 512 18.61 -6.97 -9.40
C GLU A 512 19.10 -5.72 -8.66
N GLU A 513 19.70 -5.91 -7.49
CA GLU A 513 20.32 -4.81 -6.75
C GLU A 513 21.80 -4.73 -7.14
N SER A 514 22.24 -3.57 -7.61
CA SER A 514 23.66 -3.33 -7.86
C SER A 514 24.41 -3.42 -6.53
N THR A 515 25.46 -4.25 -6.49
CA THR A 515 26.44 -4.21 -5.40
C THR A 515 26.99 -2.79 -5.37
N PRO A 516 26.99 -2.07 -4.22
CA PRO A 516 27.58 -0.74 -4.15
C PRO A 516 29.02 -0.83 -4.66
N SER A 517 29.33 -0.08 -5.71
CA SER A 517 30.72 0.13 -6.12
C SER A 517 31.42 0.78 -4.93
N ARG A 518 32.48 0.18 -4.42
CA ARG A 518 33.37 0.81 -3.43
C ARG A 518 33.77 2.19 -3.97
N GLN A 519 33.21 3.26 -3.40
CA GLN A 519 33.75 4.61 -3.53
C GLN A 519 34.66 4.86 -2.34
#